data_AF-H6PV40-F1
#
_entry.id   AF-H6PV40-F1
#
_cell.length_a   1.000
_cell.length_b   1.000
_cell.length_c   1.000
_cell.angle_alpha   90.00
_cell.angle_beta   90.00
_cell.angle_gamma   90.00
#
_symmetry.space_group_name_H-M   'P 1'
#
loop_
_entity.id
_entity.type
_entity.pdbx_description
1 polymer ?
#
loop_
_entity_poly.entity_id
_entity_poly.type
_entity_poly.pdbx_seq_one_letter_code
_entity_poly.pdbx_strand_id
1 'polypeptide(L)'
;MDARFRENDKGEVRNDIERSQDDIKTFLIILSIFNSLEIFFLARDKSFIENLRSYGEVYLIDWLEIEEPKYLLDDYVHKIIEVIDNLKIKDINLIGHCIGGNLAIATNVLMPKFIKTLTLLTCSWDFSHFFYIRMLNRYLKLDSGIDNLPIIPKIHIQILFFLLFPDYFNAKLKKFFSITSDKEQELALRIENWLMSGNSISKEVYNQIIQNILDENMFINLKWKIE
;
A
#
# COMPACT_ATOMS: atom_id res chain seq x y z
N MET A 1 2.51 -11.95 -14.39
CA MET A 1 1.26 -11.24 -14.76
C MET A 1 0.75 -10.67 -13.45
N ASP A 2 1.22 -9.48 -13.09
CA ASP A 2 1.48 -9.13 -11.67
C ASP A 2 0.50 -8.11 -11.07
N ALA A 3 -0.61 -7.86 -11.77
CA ALA A 3 -1.78 -7.15 -11.25
C ALA A 3 -3.04 -7.74 -11.87
N ARG A 4 -4.14 -7.84 -11.11
CA ARG A 4 -5.47 -8.20 -11.62
C ARG A 4 -6.46 -7.07 -11.36
N PHE A 5 -7.20 -6.70 -12.40
CA PHE A 5 -8.28 -5.73 -12.32
C PHE A 5 -9.60 -6.43 -11.96
N ARG A 6 -10.39 -5.82 -11.07
CA ARG A 6 -11.78 -6.22 -10.80
C ARG A 6 -12.71 -5.03 -11.05
N GLU A 7 -13.47 -5.10 -12.12
CA GLU A 7 -14.75 -4.40 -12.25
C GLU A 7 -15.84 -5.31 -11.66
N ASN A 8 -16.60 -4.80 -10.70
CA ASN A 8 -17.81 -5.46 -10.22
C ASN A 8 -19.02 -4.58 -10.57
N ASP A 9 -19.82 -5.08 -11.50
CA ASP A 9 -21.13 -4.61 -11.96
C ASP A 9 -22.17 -5.61 -11.38
N LYS A 10 -23.37 -5.34 -10.83
CA LYS A 10 -24.28 -4.17 -10.72
C LYS A 10 -25.12 -4.29 -9.44
N GLY A 11 -25.75 -3.18 -9.02
CA GLY A 11 -26.86 -3.17 -8.05
C GLY A 11 -27.47 -1.78 -7.76
N GLU A 12 -28.25 -1.27 -8.71
CA GLU A 12 -29.38 -0.31 -8.62
C GLU A 12 -29.26 1.19 -8.25
N VAL A 13 -29.70 1.98 -9.25
CA VAL A 13 -30.46 3.25 -9.32
C VAL A 13 -29.96 4.49 -8.55
N ARG A 14 -29.39 5.44 -9.30
CA ARG A 14 -29.41 6.88 -8.96
C ARG A 14 -29.63 7.74 -10.20
N ASN A 15 -30.54 8.70 -10.04
CA ASN A 15 -31.00 9.70 -11.00
C ASN A 15 -29.92 10.21 -11.97
N ASP A 16 -30.19 10.03 -13.26
CA ASP A 16 -29.39 10.51 -14.37
C ASP A 16 -29.47 12.05 -14.46
N ILE A 17 -28.45 12.71 -13.92
CA ILE A 17 -27.99 13.97 -14.47
C ILE A 17 -26.93 13.56 -15.49
N GLU A 18 -27.16 13.84 -16.78
CA GLU A 18 -26.14 13.68 -17.83
C GLU A 18 -24.92 14.53 -17.45
N ARG A 19 -23.97 13.93 -16.73
CA ARG A 19 -22.63 14.48 -16.58
C ARG A 19 -21.93 14.21 -17.90
N SER A 20 -21.49 15.27 -18.56
CA SER A 20 -20.54 15.13 -19.67
C SER A 20 -19.39 14.24 -19.19
N GLN A 21 -18.93 13.33 -20.05
CA GLN A 21 -17.87 12.37 -19.73
C GLN A 21 -16.58 13.06 -19.23
N ASP A 22 -16.40 14.36 -19.55
CA ASP A 22 -15.32 15.23 -19.09
C ASP A 22 -15.42 15.71 -17.63
N ASP A 23 -16.52 15.47 -16.91
CA ASP A 23 -16.76 15.98 -15.55
C ASP A 23 -16.76 14.88 -14.47
N ILE A 24 -16.53 13.62 -14.87
CA ILE A 24 -16.40 12.50 -13.94
C ILE A 24 -14.97 12.48 -13.40
N LYS A 25 -14.80 12.64 -12.09
CA LYS A 25 -13.48 12.53 -11.46
C LYS A 25 -13.00 11.09 -11.51
N THR A 26 -11.77 10.87 -11.93
CA THR A 26 -11.13 9.56 -11.81
C THR A 26 -10.16 9.55 -10.63
N PHE A 27 -10.26 8.54 -9.78
CA PHE A 27 -9.32 8.26 -8.70
C PHE A 27 -8.54 6.99 -9.03
N LEU A 28 -7.21 7.02 -8.89
CA LEU A 28 -6.36 5.84 -8.97
C LEU A 28 -5.65 5.65 -7.64
N ILE A 29 -5.86 4.49 -7.01
CA ILE A 29 -5.31 4.18 -5.70
C ILE A 29 -4.14 3.19 -5.84
N ILE A 30 -2.95 3.64 -5.46
CA ILE A 30 -1.74 2.84 -5.35
C ILE A 30 -1.61 2.34 -3.91
N LEU A 31 -1.78 1.03 -3.75
CA LEU A 31 -1.75 0.35 -2.47
C LEU A 31 -0.32 0.08 -1.97
N SER A 32 -0.22 -0.18 -0.67
CA SER A 32 1.00 -0.76 -0.08
C SER A 32 1.27 -2.11 -0.73
N ILE A 33 2.54 -2.43 -0.97
CA ILE A 33 2.95 -3.77 -1.46
C ILE A 33 2.92 -4.83 -0.35
N PHE A 34 2.74 -4.43 0.92
CA PHE A 34 2.88 -5.33 2.07
C PHE A 34 1.57 -5.99 2.53
N ASN A 35 0.43 -5.31 2.40
CA ASN A 35 -0.87 -5.78 2.87
C ASN A 35 -1.93 -5.56 1.78
N SER A 36 -3.00 -6.35 1.82
CA SER A 36 -4.05 -6.32 0.81
C SER A 36 -4.88 -5.03 0.81
N LEU A 37 -5.70 -4.88 -0.23
CA LEU A 37 -6.65 -3.78 -0.40
C LEU A 37 -7.75 -3.69 0.66
N GLU A 38 -7.92 -4.71 1.50
CA GLU A 38 -9.00 -4.81 2.50
C GLU A 38 -9.05 -3.62 3.47
N ILE A 39 -7.92 -2.94 3.70
CA ILE A 39 -7.86 -1.71 4.51
C ILE A 39 -8.89 -0.66 4.09
N PHE A 40 -9.18 -0.57 2.79
CA PHE A 40 -10.14 0.40 2.26
C PHE A 40 -11.60 -0.07 2.32
N PHE A 41 -11.83 -1.31 2.77
CA PHE A 41 -13.13 -1.99 2.83
C PHE A 41 -13.49 -2.51 4.24
N LEU A 42 -12.75 -2.11 5.29
CA LEU A 42 -12.95 -2.62 6.64
C LEU A 42 -14.37 -2.37 7.19
N ALA A 43 -14.90 -1.16 6.99
CA ALA A 43 -16.24 -0.77 7.44
C ALA A 43 -17.32 -1.35 6.52
N ARG A 44 -18.29 -2.09 7.08
CA ARG A 44 -19.41 -2.70 6.34
C ARG A 44 -20.43 -1.69 5.82
N ASP A 45 -20.61 -0.58 6.53
CA ASP A 45 -21.66 0.41 6.27
C ASP A 45 -21.24 1.42 5.18
N LYS A 46 -20.07 2.05 5.34
CA LYS A 46 -19.53 2.95 4.32
C LYS A 46 -18.01 2.90 4.31
N SER A 47 -17.46 2.20 3.32
CA SER A 47 -16.02 2.07 3.15
C SER A 47 -15.39 3.35 2.58
N PHE A 48 -14.06 3.43 2.62
CA PHE A 48 -13.33 4.54 1.99
C PHE A 48 -13.60 4.59 0.48
N ILE A 49 -13.63 3.42 -0.17
CA ILE A 49 -13.93 3.29 -1.60
C ILE A 49 -15.36 3.70 -1.92
N GLU A 50 -16.35 3.24 -1.15
CA GLU A 50 -17.75 3.61 -1.37
C GLU A 50 -17.98 5.12 -1.17
N ASN A 51 -17.21 5.76 -0.29
CA ASN A 51 -17.21 7.22 -0.19
C ASN A 51 -16.61 7.88 -1.44
N LEU A 52 -15.44 7.45 -1.90
CA LEU A 52 -14.82 7.99 -3.13
C LEU A 52 -15.68 7.78 -4.38
N ARG A 53 -16.35 6.63 -4.50
CA ARG A 53 -17.27 6.32 -5.61
C ARG A 53 -18.45 7.29 -5.71
N SER A 54 -18.82 7.95 -4.61
CA SER A 54 -19.83 9.00 -4.65
C SER A 54 -19.36 10.30 -5.33
N TYR A 55 -18.04 10.46 -5.54
CA TYR A 55 -17.44 11.61 -6.21
C TYR A 55 -16.97 11.32 -7.64
N GLY A 56 -16.79 10.05 -8.02
CA GLY A 56 -16.33 9.67 -9.36
C GLY A 56 -15.91 8.20 -9.48
N GLU A 57 -15.22 7.86 -10.56
CA GLU A 57 -14.71 6.51 -10.83
C GLU A 57 -13.48 6.21 -9.98
N VAL A 58 -13.38 4.99 -9.46
CA VAL A 58 -12.30 4.58 -8.57
C VAL A 58 -11.64 3.31 -9.11
N TYR A 59 -10.35 3.43 -9.44
CA TYR A 59 -9.47 2.33 -9.79
C TYR A 59 -8.53 2.02 -8.62
N LEU A 60 -8.30 0.74 -8.36
CA LEU A 60 -7.33 0.27 -7.38
C LEU A 60 -6.31 -0.64 -8.05
N ILE A 61 -5.04 -0.48 -7.72
CA ILE A 61 -3.98 -1.40 -8.15
C ILE A 61 -3.85 -2.51 -7.11
N ASP A 62 -4.33 -3.71 -7.45
CA ASP A 62 -4.16 -4.91 -6.64
C ASP A 62 -2.89 -5.65 -7.08
N TRP A 63 -1.88 -5.65 -6.21
CA TRP A 63 -0.59 -6.29 -6.44
C TRP A 63 -0.73 -7.81 -6.33
N LEU A 64 -0.24 -8.53 -7.33
CA LEU A 64 -0.15 -9.99 -7.26
C LEU A 64 1.20 -10.41 -6.68
N GLU A 65 1.29 -11.68 -6.32
CA GLU A 65 2.53 -12.26 -5.82
C GLU A 65 3.59 -12.27 -6.91
N ILE A 66 4.82 -11.88 -6.54
CA ILE A 66 5.97 -11.78 -7.43
C ILE A 66 6.93 -12.92 -7.11
N GLU A 67 7.26 -13.69 -8.14
CA GLU A 67 8.21 -14.82 -8.04
C GLU A 67 9.62 -14.45 -8.55
N GLU A 68 9.80 -13.25 -9.12
CA GLU A 68 11.09 -12.76 -9.61
C GLU A 68 11.94 -12.17 -8.47
N PRO A 69 13.08 -12.79 -8.11
CA PRO A 69 13.90 -12.36 -6.98
C PRO A 69 14.55 -10.98 -7.17
N LYS A 70 14.74 -10.57 -8.42
CA LYS A 70 15.37 -9.30 -8.80
C LYS A 70 14.37 -8.15 -8.99
N TYR A 71 13.08 -8.37 -8.77
CA TYR A 71 12.09 -7.31 -8.87
C TYR A 71 12.43 -6.19 -7.89
N LEU A 72 12.30 -4.93 -8.30
CA LEU A 72 12.65 -3.73 -7.55
C LEU A 72 11.40 -2.87 -7.27
N LEU A 73 11.54 -1.87 -6.41
CA LEU A 73 10.51 -0.83 -6.24
C LEU A 73 10.24 -0.08 -7.55
N ASP A 74 11.26 0.09 -8.37
CA ASP A 74 11.22 0.74 -9.67
C ASP A 74 10.31 -0.01 -10.65
N ASP A 75 10.33 -1.35 -10.61
CA ASP A 75 9.45 -2.18 -11.45
C ASP A 75 7.96 -1.97 -11.08
N TYR A 76 7.65 -1.76 -9.80
CA TYR A 76 6.29 -1.37 -9.40
C TYR A 76 5.90 -0.01 -9.99
N VAL A 77 6.83 0.97 -10.02
CA VAL A 77 6.57 2.29 -10.63
C VAL A 77 6.32 2.15 -12.14
N HIS A 78 7.16 1.39 -12.85
CA HIS A 78 6.98 1.11 -14.27
C HIS A 78 5.65 0.43 -14.55
N LYS A 79 5.22 -0.49 -13.67
CA LYS A 79 3.91 -1.13 -13.79
C LYS A 79 2.76 -0.14 -13.63
N ILE A 80 2.87 0.81 -12.71
CA ILE A 80 1.87 1.87 -12.52
C ILE A 80 1.80 2.76 -13.76
N ILE A 81 2.94 3.11 -14.35
CA ILE A 81 3.01 3.90 -15.58
C ILE A 81 2.30 3.16 -16.72
N GLU A 82 2.59 1.86 -16.90
CA GLU A 82 1.91 1.02 -17.88
C GLU A 82 0.38 1.01 -17.68
N VAL A 83 -0.08 0.96 -16.42
CA VAL A 83 -1.51 1.04 -16.10
C VAL A 83 -2.10 2.40 -16.50
N ILE A 84 -1.44 3.50 -16.17
CA ILE A 84 -1.91 4.85 -16.53
C ILE A 84 -1.98 5.02 -18.07
N ASP A 85 -0.94 4.58 -18.78
CA ASP A 85 -0.91 4.64 -20.25
C ASP A 85 -2.01 3.79 -20.89
N ASN A 86 -2.28 2.60 -20.34
CA ASN A 86 -3.34 1.71 -20.83
C ASN A 86 -4.75 2.26 -20.56
N LEU A 87 -4.95 2.92 -19.42
CA LEU A 87 -6.23 3.57 -19.09
C LEU A 87 -6.54 4.72 -20.06
N LYS A 88 -5.52 5.40 -20.59
CA LYS A 88 -5.67 6.59 -21.45
C LYS A 88 -6.52 7.70 -20.82
N ILE A 89 -6.60 7.72 -19.49
CA ILE A 89 -7.33 8.72 -18.70
C ILE A 89 -6.37 9.85 -18.33
N LYS A 90 -6.78 11.09 -18.56
CA LYS A 90 -6.08 12.29 -18.08
C LYS A 90 -6.71 12.78 -16.77
N ASP A 91 -6.04 13.71 -16.10
CA ASP A 91 -6.56 14.37 -14.90
C ASP A 91 -6.88 13.42 -13.72
N ILE A 92 -6.06 12.39 -13.54
CA ILE A 92 -6.20 11.39 -12.48
C ILE A 92 -5.95 12.03 -11.10
N ASN A 93 -6.85 11.76 -10.15
CA ASN A 93 -6.64 12.04 -8.74
C ASN A 93 -5.90 10.84 -8.13
N LEU A 94 -4.57 10.90 -8.10
CA LEU A 94 -3.72 9.83 -7.63
C LEU A 94 -3.68 9.79 -6.10
N ILE A 95 -3.91 8.61 -5.53
CA ILE A 95 -3.91 8.38 -4.09
C ILE A 95 -2.90 7.27 -3.80
N GLY A 96 -1.88 7.54 -2.98
CA GLY A 96 -0.92 6.52 -2.55
C GLY A 96 -1.03 6.23 -1.06
N HIS A 97 -1.02 4.95 -0.68
CA HIS A 97 -1.12 4.50 0.71
C HIS A 97 0.15 3.80 1.20
N CYS A 98 0.63 4.19 2.38
CA CYS A 98 1.85 3.65 2.99
C CYS A 98 3.03 3.75 2.01
N ILE A 99 3.76 2.66 1.74
CA ILE A 99 4.84 2.66 0.74
C ILE A 99 4.33 2.90 -0.70
N GLY A 100 3.06 2.60 -0.99
CA GLY A 100 2.40 2.97 -2.24
C GLY A 100 2.32 4.49 -2.44
N GLY A 101 2.42 5.27 -1.37
CA GLY A 101 2.60 6.73 -1.44
C GLY A 101 3.94 7.13 -2.06
N ASN A 102 5.02 6.43 -1.72
CA ASN A 102 6.33 6.68 -2.35
C ASN A 102 6.30 6.31 -3.83
N LEU A 103 5.68 5.17 -4.18
CA LEU A 103 5.45 4.79 -5.57
C LEU A 103 4.61 5.86 -6.31
N ALA A 104 3.56 6.39 -5.68
CA ALA A 104 2.72 7.44 -6.26
C ALA A 104 3.46 8.76 -6.48
N ILE A 105 4.38 9.14 -5.57
CA ILE A 105 5.25 10.31 -5.75
C ILE A 105 6.12 10.11 -6.98
N ALA A 106 6.80 8.96 -7.08
CA ALA A 106 7.63 8.62 -8.23
C ALA A 106 6.85 8.64 -9.55
N THR A 107 5.69 7.99 -9.59
CA THR A 107 4.80 8.03 -10.75
C THR A 107 4.39 9.46 -11.11
N ASN A 108 4.04 10.30 -10.15
CA ASN A 108 3.65 11.69 -10.41
C ASN A 108 4.81 12.52 -10.99
N VAL A 109 6.06 12.27 -10.57
CA VAL A 109 7.25 12.92 -11.15
C VAL A 109 7.48 12.48 -12.59
N LEU A 110 7.25 11.21 -12.91
CA LEU A 110 7.48 10.65 -14.25
C LEU A 110 6.31 10.91 -15.22
N MET A 111 5.07 11.00 -14.72
CA MET A 111 3.84 11.14 -15.50
C MET A 111 3.02 12.39 -15.12
N PRO A 112 3.61 13.59 -14.93
CA PRO A 112 2.91 14.75 -14.36
C PRO A 112 1.75 15.24 -15.23
N LYS A 113 1.76 14.94 -16.53
CA LYS A 113 0.69 15.36 -17.48
C LYS A 113 -0.62 14.58 -17.29
N PHE A 114 -0.58 13.43 -16.63
CA PHE A 114 -1.75 12.59 -16.39
C PHE A 114 -2.35 12.79 -15.01
N ILE A 115 -1.60 13.38 -14.06
CA ILE A 115 -1.99 13.49 -12.66
C ILE A 115 -2.48 14.91 -12.35
N LYS A 116 -3.72 15.02 -11.88
CA LYS A 116 -4.33 16.29 -11.45
C LYS A 116 -4.02 16.62 -10.00
N THR A 117 -4.09 15.62 -9.13
CA THR A 117 -3.80 15.77 -7.69
C THR A 117 -3.06 14.55 -7.19
N LEU A 118 -2.16 14.73 -6.22
CA LEU A 118 -1.52 13.65 -5.47
C LEU A 118 -1.95 13.72 -4.01
N THR A 119 -2.58 12.66 -3.50
CA THR A 119 -2.95 12.50 -2.09
C THR A 119 -2.14 11.36 -1.47
N LEU A 120 -1.52 11.62 -0.32
CA LEU A 120 -0.70 10.65 0.38
C LEU A 120 -1.36 10.24 1.70
N LEU A 121 -1.74 8.98 1.82
CA LEU A 121 -2.36 8.40 3.00
C LEU A 121 -1.33 7.61 3.79
N THR A 122 -0.99 8.11 4.99
CA THR A 122 -0.03 7.47 5.90
C THR A 122 1.29 7.06 5.22
N CYS A 123 1.76 7.88 4.28
CA CYS A 123 3.00 7.67 3.55
C CYS A 123 4.18 8.19 4.37
N SER A 124 5.10 7.30 4.73
CA SER A 124 6.36 7.70 5.36
C SER A 124 7.31 8.30 4.33
N TRP A 125 7.95 9.41 4.70
CA TRP A 125 8.95 10.12 3.88
C TRP A 125 10.32 10.16 4.55
N ASP A 126 10.34 10.36 5.88
CA ASP A 126 11.54 10.33 6.71
C ASP A 126 11.56 9.07 7.59
N PHE A 127 12.61 8.26 7.44
CA PHE A 127 12.81 7.01 8.15
C PHE A 127 13.82 7.10 9.30
N SER A 128 14.24 8.32 9.69
CA SER A 128 15.19 8.53 10.80
C SER A 128 14.70 7.96 12.13
N HIS A 129 13.38 7.92 12.35
CA HIS A 129 12.76 7.38 13.56
C HIS A 129 12.82 5.84 13.66
N PHE A 130 13.26 5.13 12.62
CA PHE A 130 13.35 3.67 12.59
C PHE A 130 14.67 3.12 13.15
N PHE A 131 15.55 3.99 13.69
CA PHE A 131 16.86 3.60 14.23
C PHE A 131 16.80 2.44 15.22
N TYR A 132 15.87 2.49 16.18
CA TYR A 132 15.75 1.45 17.22
C TYR A 132 15.40 0.08 16.63
N ILE A 133 14.55 0.05 15.61
CA ILE A 133 14.10 -1.19 14.97
C ILE A 133 15.22 -1.79 14.14
N ARG A 134 15.97 -0.95 13.42
CA ARG A 134 17.18 -1.39 12.71
C ARG A 134 18.18 -2.02 13.68
N MET A 135 18.36 -1.42 14.86
CA MET A 135 19.21 -1.98 15.90
C MET A 135 18.69 -3.33 16.41
N LEU A 136 17.38 -3.45 16.70
CA LEU A 136 16.76 -4.71 17.12
C LEU A 136 16.88 -5.80 16.05
N ASN A 137 16.61 -5.48 14.78
CA ASN A 137 16.74 -6.41 13.66
C ASN A 137 18.16 -7.02 13.60
N ARG A 138 19.18 -6.16 13.69
CA ARG A 138 20.59 -6.58 13.71
C ARG A 138 20.97 -7.36 14.95
N TYR A 139 20.52 -6.93 16.13
CA TYR A 139 20.83 -7.58 17.40
C TYR A 139 20.23 -9.00 17.47
N LEU A 140 18.98 -9.16 17.05
CA LEU A 140 18.28 -10.44 17.01
C LEU A 140 18.66 -11.30 15.80
N LYS A 141 19.40 -10.75 14.84
CA LYS A 141 19.81 -11.42 13.59
C LYS A 141 18.61 -12.00 12.83
N LEU A 142 17.50 -11.27 12.76
CA LEU A 142 16.27 -11.80 12.15
C LEU A 142 16.48 -12.18 10.68
N ASP A 143 17.36 -11.44 9.98
CA ASP A 143 17.69 -11.68 8.57
C ASP A 143 18.32 -13.05 8.31
N SER A 144 18.94 -13.67 9.32
CA SER A 144 19.56 -15.00 9.17
C SER A 144 18.57 -16.08 8.74
N GLY A 145 17.28 -15.93 9.07
CA GLY A 145 16.23 -16.85 8.64
C GLY A 145 15.83 -16.73 7.17
N ILE A 146 16.25 -15.65 6.49
CA ILE A 146 15.86 -15.33 5.12
C ILE A 146 17.06 -15.10 4.19
N ASP A 147 18.28 -15.34 4.65
CA ASP A 147 19.51 -15.06 3.90
C ASP A 147 19.54 -15.79 2.54
N ASN A 148 19.13 -17.06 2.53
CA ASN A 148 19.13 -17.90 1.33
C ASN A 148 17.79 -17.89 0.57
N LEU A 149 16.83 -17.05 0.97
CA LEU A 149 15.53 -17.00 0.33
C LEU A 149 15.52 -15.99 -0.83
N PRO A 150 15.16 -16.42 -2.06
CA PRO A 150 15.08 -15.51 -3.21
C PRO A 150 13.83 -14.62 -3.15
N ILE A 151 12.79 -15.09 -2.47
CA ILE A 151 11.54 -14.37 -2.20
C ILE A 151 11.35 -14.34 -0.68
N ILE A 152 11.13 -13.16 -0.12
CA ILE A 152 11.00 -12.93 1.30
C ILE A 152 9.54 -13.16 1.72
N PRO A 153 9.28 -14.14 2.61
CA PRO A 153 7.94 -14.41 3.10
C PRO A 153 7.36 -13.19 3.80
N LYS A 154 6.08 -12.90 3.54
CA LYS A 154 5.37 -11.77 4.18
C LYS A 154 5.47 -11.75 5.70
N ILE A 155 5.54 -12.92 6.35
CA ILE A 155 5.66 -13.02 7.81
C ILE A 155 6.92 -12.33 8.34
N HIS A 156 8.02 -12.30 7.57
CA HIS A 156 9.22 -11.58 7.94
C HIS A 156 8.97 -10.07 8.04
N ILE A 157 8.23 -9.51 7.08
CA ILE A 157 7.82 -8.10 7.09
C ILE A 157 6.89 -7.81 8.26
N GLN A 158 5.94 -8.71 8.55
CA GLN A 158 5.04 -8.55 9.69
C GLN A 158 5.78 -8.58 11.04
N ILE A 159 6.84 -9.38 11.17
CA ILE A 159 7.71 -9.35 12.35
C ILE A 159 8.37 -7.97 12.48
N LEU A 160 8.90 -7.39 11.39
CA LEU A 160 9.49 -6.06 11.41
C LEU A 160 8.47 -4.98 11.78
N PHE A 161 7.23 -5.08 11.31
CA PHE A 161 6.16 -4.16 11.69
C PHE A 161 5.74 -4.29 13.15
N PHE A 162 5.69 -5.52 13.68
CA PHE A 162 5.44 -5.73 15.10
C PHE A 162 6.51 -5.05 15.98
N LEU A 163 7.78 -5.10 15.56
CA LEU A 163 8.90 -4.48 16.27
C LEU A 163 8.87 -2.95 16.23
N LEU A 164 8.05 -2.31 15.38
CA LEU A 164 7.83 -0.86 15.42
C LEU A 164 7.22 -0.40 16.74
N PHE A 165 6.22 -1.15 17.23
CA PHE A 165 5.41 -0.75 18.37
C PHE A 165 5.10 -1.96 19.28
N PRO A 166 6.12 -2.62 19.87
CA PRO A 166 5.90 -3.81 20.69
C PRO A 166 5.02 -3.52 21.90
N ASP A 167 5.16 -2.33 22.52
CA ASP A 167 4.33 -1.91 23.65
C ASP A 167 2.85 -1.74 23.29
N TYR A 168 2.56 -1.44 22.01
CA TYR A 168 1.19 -1.31 21.52
C TYR A 168 0.46 -2.65 21.53
N PHE A 169 1.17 -3.78 21.49
CA PHE A 169 0.57 -5.10 21.56
C PHE A 169 -0.23 -5.32 22.84
N ASN A 170 0.33 -4.95 23.99
CA ASN A 170 -0.37 -5.08 25.28
C ASN A 170 -1.61 -4.18 25.35
N ALA A 171 -1.51 -2.94 24.86
CA ALA A 171 -2.63 -2.02 24.80
C ALA A 171 -3.74 -2.54 23.88
N LYS A 172 -3.36 -3.07 22.71
CA LYS A 172 -4.24 -3.68 21.71
C LYS A 172 -4.98 -4.89 22.28
N LEU A 173 -4.29 -5.80 22.99
CA LEU A 173 -4.92 -6.95 23.62
C LEU A 173 -5.94 -6.53 24.69
N LYS A 174 -5.55 -5.61 25.59
CA LYS A 174 -6.46 -5.07 26.60
C LYS A 174 -7.70 -4.46 25.96
N LYS A 175 -7.52 -3.68 24.89
CA LYS A 175 -8.62 -3.09 24.13
C LYS A 175 -9.51 -4.19 23.54
N PHE A 176 -8.95 -5.18 22.86
CA PHE A 176 -9.71 -6.27 22.25
C PHE A 176 -10.62 -6.98 23.25
N PHE A 177 -10.09 -7.37 24.42
CA PHE A 177 -10.88 -8.04 25.46
C PHE A 177 -11.88 -7.11 26.18
N SER A 178 -11.74 -5.80 26.07
CA SER A 178 -12.71 -4.84 26.60
C SER A 178 -13.89 -4.54 25.68
N ILE A 179 -13.83 -4.96 24.40
CA ILE A 179 -14.90 -4.69 23.43
C ILE A 179 -16.11 -5.57 23.76
N THR A 180 -17.28 -4.94 23.92
CA THR A 180 -18.56 -5.62 24.18
C THR A 180 -19.52 -5.61 22.99
N SER A 181 -19.28 -4.76 21.99
CA SER A 181 -20.10 -4.65 20.79
C SER A 181 -19.65 -5.63 19.72
N ASP A 182 -20.57 -6.46 19.21
CA ASP A 182 -20.30 -7.41 18.12
C ASP A 182 -19.72 -6.71 16.88
N LYS A 183 -20.22 -5.51 16.54
CA LYS A 183 -19.74 -4.72 15.39
C LYS A 183 -18.28 -4.31 15.58
N GLU A 184 -17.89 -3.93 16.79
CA GLU A 184 -16.53 -3.52 17.11
C GLU A 184 -15.58 -4.71 17.19
N GLN A 185 -16.03 -5.85 17.71
CA GLN A 185 -15.26 -7.09 17.71
C GLN A 185 -15.01 -7.57 16.27
N GLU A 186 -16.04 -7.51 15.42
CA GLU A 186 -15.91 -7.86 14.02
C GLU A 186 -14.90 -6.95 13.29
N LEU A 187 -14.98 -5.63 13.53
CA LEU A 187 -14.01 -4.68 12.96
C LEU A 187 -12.59 -4.98 13.44
N ALA A 188 -12.40 -5.29 14.72
CA ALA A 188 -11.09 -5.66 15.25
C ALA A 188 -10.54 -6.93 14.56
N LEU A 189 -11.37 -7.97 14.39
CA LEU A 189 -10.97 -9.19 13.69
C LEU A 189 -10.64 -8.96 12.21
N ARG A 190 -11.38 -8.08 11.52
CA ARG A 190 -11.06 -7.67 10.15
C ARG A 190 -9.72 -6.97 10.06
N ILE A 191 -9.41 -6.09 11.03
CA ILE A 191 -8.10 -5.44 11.11
C ILE A 191 -7.00 -6.50 11.32
N GLU A 192 -7.19 -7.49 12.20
CA GLU A 192 -6.22 -8.57 12.38
C GLU A 192 -6.00 -9.39 11.10
N ASN A 193 -7.08 -9.74 10.41
CA ASN A 193 -6.99 -10.46 9.13
C ASN A 193 -6.24 -9.64 8.08
N TRP A 194 -6.52 -8.34 7.99
CA TRP A 194 -5.80 -7.44 7.09
C TRP A 194 -4.32 -7.34 7.45
N LEU A 195 -3.95 -7.23 8.73
CA LEU A 195 -2.55 -7.20 9.16
C LEU A 195 -1.79 -8.46 8.71
N MET A 196 -2.46 -9.61 8.63
CA MET A 196 -1.88 -10.89 8.18
C MET A 196 -2.01 -11.14 6.67
N SER A 197 -2.67 -10.24 5.94
CA SER A 197 -2.84 -10.30 4.49
C SER A 197 -1.57 -9.87 3.73
N GLY A 198 -1.66 -9.81 2.40
CA GLY A 198 -0.57 -9.37 1.53
C GLY A 198 0.29 -10.52 0.99
N ASN A 199 1.28 -10.14 0.18
CA ASN A 199 2.12 -11.05 -0.60
C ASN A 199 3.55 -11.09 -0.07
N SER A 200 4.28 -12.13 -0.47
CA SER A 200 5.73 -12.15 -0.36
C SER A 200 6.35 -11.07 -1.26
N ILE A 201 7.57 -10.63 -0.94
CA ILE A 201 8.29 -9.62 -1.75
C ILE A 201 9.60 -10.21 -2.27
N SER A 202 10.14 -9.67 -3.34
CA SER A 202 11.44 -10.06 -3.86
C SER A 202 12.57 -9.78 -2.85
N LYS A 203 13.67 -10.54 -2.95
CA LYS A 203 14.88 -10.27 -2.14
C LYS A 203 15.42 -8.86 -2.40
N GLU A 204 15.39 -8.39 -3.64
CA GLU A 204 15.92 -7.05 -3.95
C GLU A 204 15.03 -5.91 -3.41
N VAL A 205 13.69 -6.03 -3.42
CA VAL A 205 12.82 -5.06 -2.73
C VAL A 205 13.13 -5.05 -1.23
N TYR A 206 13.34 -6.22 -0.62
CA TYR A 206 13.75 -6.30 0.77
C TYR A 206 15.08 -5.58 1.04
N ASN A 207 16.08 -5.81 0.20
CA ASN A 207 17.38 -5.13 0.30
C ASN A 207 17.21 -3.61 0.18
N GLN A 208 16.41 -3.12 -0.78
CA GLN A 208 16.11 -1.69 -0.92
C GLN A 208 15.45 -1.11 0.33
N ILE A 209 14.55 -1.86 0.97
CA ILE A 209 13.92 -1.43 2.23
C ILE A 209 14.97 -1.29 3.33
N ILE A 210 15.79 -2.31 3.58
CA ILE A 210 16.75 -2.28 4.68
C ILE A 210 17.86 -1.26 4.42
N GLN A 211 18.47 -1.29 3.24
CA GLN A 211 19.66 -0.52 2.93
C GLN A 211 19.29 0.90 2.49
N ASN A 212 18.46 1.05 1.47
CA ASN A 212 18.22 2.38 0.91
C ASN A 212 17.18 3.16 1.73
N ILE A 213 16.06 2.54 2.11
CA ILE A 213 14.99 3.25 2.84
C ILE A 213 15.36 3.42 4.31
N LEU A 214 15.66 2.34 5.03
CA LEU A 214 15.89 2.40 6.48
C LEU A 214 17.31 2.88 6.83
N ASP A 215 18.35 2.41 6.13
CA ASP A 215 19.73 2.81 6.44
C ASP A 215 20.09 4.19 5.86
N GLU A 216 19.80 4.43 4.58
CA GLU A 216 20.20 5.65 3.86
C GLU A 216 19.13 6.74 3.82
N ASN A 217 17.92 6.45 4.30
CA ASN A 217 16.78 7.38 4.28
C ASN A 217 16.54 7.96 2.87
N MET A 218 16.54 7.08 1.87
CA MET A 218 16.66 7.40 0.46
C MET A 218 15.64 8.43 -0.03
N PHE A 219 14.40 8.41 0.46
CA PHE A 219 13.34 9.30 0.00
C PHE A 219 13.57 10.77 0.38
N ILE A 220 13.66 11.10 1.68
CA ILE A 220 13.91 12.49 2.12
C ILE A 220 15.27 13.03 1.65
N ASN A 221 16.25 12.15 1.45
CA ASN A 221 17.56 12.51 0.92
C ASN A 221 17.60 12.60 -0.61
N LEU A 222 16.45 12.41 -1.30
CA LEU A 222 16.31 12.51 -2.76
C LEU A 222 17.30 11.60 -3.51
N LYS A 223 17.56 10.41 -2.98
CA LYS A 223 18.52 9.44 -3.54
C LYS A 223 17.87 8.37 -4.40
N TRP A 224 16.54 8.25 -4.39
CA TRP A 224 15.85 7.26 -5.22
C TRP A 224 15.97 7.67 -6.69
N LYS A 225 16.61 6.82 -7.48
CA LYS A 225 16.71 6.95 -8.92
C LYS A 225 15.93 5.80 -9.54
N ILE A 226 15.15 6.12 -10.55
CA ILE A 226 14.35 5.16 -11.31
C ILE A 226 14.93 5.18 -12.72
N GLU A 227 15.40 4.01 -13.17
CA GLU A 227 15.96 3.81 -14.51
C GLU A 227 14.90 3.37 -15.52
#